data_AF-A0AA97B0V0-F1
#
_entry.id   AF-A0AA97B0V0-F1
#
_cell.length_a   1.000
_cell.length_b   1.000
_cell.length_c   1.000
_cell.angle_alpha   90.00
_cell.angle_beta   90.00
_cell.angle_gamma   90.00
#
_symmetry.space_group_name_H-M   'P 1'
#
loop_
_entity.id
_entity.type
_entity.pdbx_description
1 polymer ?
#
loop_
_entity_poly.entity_id
_entity_poly.type
_entity_poly.pdbx_seq_one_letter_code
_entity_poly.pdbx_strand_id
1 'polypeptide(L)'
;MDSDSLEARMARLERSCRRWQGLTFTALALAGLGLGAAALRGEDVSSGTLVASRLVLTDARGQTRATLDTDAQGNAGLVLRDGAGRPRALLGVGEDGSPRLRFSTAEGQSLAELMVYSDEAPRLTLSKPGGGELFAVGLQVDGSSRLELSDADGRPRAILGADEHGSPGLVLRDRKGLPRVALRVSPSDGASLVVEGQDGAVFRAPGG
;
A
#
# COMPACT_ATOMS: atom_id res chain seq x y z
N MET A 1 61.44 -41.84 52.32
CA MET A 1 60.89 -40.92 51.31
C MET A 1 59.68 -40.30 51.98
N ASP A 2 59.83 -39.09 52.52
CA ASP A 2 58.93 -38.54 53.55
C ASP A 2 57.62 -38.03 52.98
N SER A 3 56.50 -38.55 53.51
CA SER A 3 55.13 -38.11 53.23
C SER A 3 54.92 -36.62 53.51
N ASP A 4 55.55 -36.10 54.56
CA ASP A 4 55.34 -34.73 55.06
C ASP A 4 55.86 -33.67 54.07
N SER A 5 56.89 -34.01 53.30
CA SER A 5 57.45 -33.16 52.23
C SER A 5 56.50 -33.04 51.04
N LEU A 6 55.77 -34.11 50.72
CA LEU A 6 54.78 -34.12 49.64
C LEU A 6 53.51 -33.36 50.06
N GLU A 7 53.05 -33.53 51.30
CA GLU A 7 51.88 -32.81 51.82
C GLU A 7 52.15 -31.29 51.92
N ALA A 8 53.34 -30.89 52.36
CA ALA A 8 53.72 -29.47 52.41
C ALA A 8 53.82 -28.83 51.02
N ARG A 9 54.24 -29.58 49.99
CA ARG A 9 54.27 -29.12 48.60
C ARG A 9 52.87 -29.05 48.00
N MET A 10 52.00 -30.01 48.32
CA MET A 10 50.61 -30.04 47.84
C MET A 10 49.78 -28.88 48.43
N ALA A 11 49.88 -28.63 49.73
CA ALA A 11 49.20 -27.52 50.39
C ALA A 11 49.67 -26.14 49.90
N ARG A 12 50.90 -26.05 49.38
CA ARG A 12 51.46 -24.82 48.79
C ARG A 12 51.02 -24.64 47.33
N LEU A 13 50.85 -25.73 46.59
CA LEU A 13 50.29 -25.74 45.22
C LEU A 13 48.81 -25.37 45.22
N GLU A 14 48.00 -25.92 46.14
CA GLU A 14 46.57 -25.62 46.22
C GLU A 14 46.29 -24.14 46.55
N ARG A 15 47.06 -23.56 47.47
CA ARG A 15 46.97 -22.12 47.78
C ARG A 15 47.35 -21.22 46.60
N SER A 16 48.35 -21.64 45.81
CA SER A 16 48.77 -20.90 44.61
C SER A 16 47.73 -21.01 43.49
N CYS A 17 47.14 -22.19 43.31
CA CYS A 17 46.10 -22.44 42.31
C CYS A 17 44.81 -21.64 42.62
N ARG A 18 44.36 -21.64 43.89
CA ARG A 18 43.18 -20.86 44.31
C ARG A 18 43.36 -19.34 44.12
N ARG A 19 44.57 -18.80 44.31
CA ARG A 19 44.86 -17.37 44.06
C ARG A 19 44.84 -17.03 42.57
N TRP A 20 45.36 -17.91 41.72
CA TRP A 20 45.31 -17.73 40.26
C TRP A 20 43.90 -17.86 39.68
N GLN A 21 43.08 -18.77 40.22
CA GLN A 21 41.65 -18.88 39.86
C GLN A 21 40.85 -17.62 40.26
N GLY A 22 41.14 -17.02 41.42
CA GLY A 22 40.47 -15.79 41.84
C GLY A 22 40.80 -14.56 40.98
N LEU A 23 42.06 -14.44 40.51
CA LEU A 23 42.49 -13.33 39.66
C LEU A 23 41.96 -13.43 38.23
N THR A 24 41.86 -14.64 37.69
CA THR A 24 41.31 -14.88 36.35
C THR A 24 39.80 -14.58 36.30
N PHE A 25 39.05 -14.96 37.33
CA PHE A 25 37.62 -14.64 37.43
C PHE A 25 37.32 -13.14 37.54
N THR A 26 38.10 -12.41 38.32
CA THR A 26 37.91 -10.95 38.48
C THR A 26 38.27 -10.18 37.22
N ALA A 27 39.33 -10.58 36.49
CA ALA A 27 39.67 -10.01 35.19
C ALA A 27 38.57 -10.26 34.13
N LEU A 28 37.98 -11.46 34.08
CA LEU A 28 36.88 -11.80 33.17
C LEU A 28 35.60 -11.00 33.49
N ALA A 29 35.27 -10.81 34.77
CA ALA A 29 34.09 -10.04 35.18
C ALA A 29 34.20 -8.54 34.80
N LEU A 30 35.38 -7.94 34.98
CA LEU A 30 35.63 -6.55 34.59
C LEU A 30 35.61 -6.36 33.06
N ALA A 31 36.16 -7.32 32.30
CA ALA A 31 36.08 -7.31 30.84
C ALA A 31 34.63 -7.43 30.34
N GLY A 32 33.82 -8.28 30.97
CA GLY A 32 32.39 -8.43 30.65
C GLY A 32 31.57 -7.16 30.92
N LEU A 33 31.82 -6.46 32.03
CA LEU A 33 31.14 -5.20 32.36
C LEU A 33 31.55 -4.04 31.43
N GLY A 34 32.83 -3.97 31.03
CA GLY A 34 33.30 -2.98 30.07
C GLY A 34 32.69 -3.16 28.66
N LEU A 35 32.52 -4.41 28.22
CA LEU A 35 31.84 -4.75 26.97
C LEU A 35 30.33 -4.49 27.03
N GLY A 36 29.69 -4.76 28.18
CA GLY A 36 28.26 -4.49 28.39
C GLY A 36 27.89 -3.01 28.34
N ALA A 37 28.78 -2.13 28.84
CA ALA A 37 28.55 -0.68 28.77
C ALA A 37 28.72 -0.10 27.35
N ALA A 38 29.53 -0.72 26.50
CA ALA A 38 29.68 -0.32 25.10
C ALA A 38 28.45 -0.70 24.25
N ALA A 39 27.78 -1.81 24.58
CA ALA A 39 26.57 -2.28 23.88
C ALA A 39 25.30 -1.45 24.18
N LEU A 40 25.32 -0.60 25.21
CA LEU A 40 24.22 0.30 25.57
C LEU A 40 24.39 1.71 24.99
N ARG A 41 25.45 1.98 24.22
CA ARG A 41 25.46 3.17 23.37
C ARG A 41 24.47 2.93 22.25
N GLY A 42 23.28 3.51 22.38
CA GLY A 42 22.35 3.63 21.27
C GLY A 42 23.11 4.20 20.09
N GLU A 43 23.20 3.42 19.02
CA GLU A 43 23.74 3.89 17.76
C GLU A 43 22.90 5.09 17.34
N ASP A 44 23.55 6.24 17.13
CA ASP A 44 22.98 7.34 16.36
C ASP A 44 22.41 6.73 15.08
N VAL A 45 21.10 6.88 14.87
CA VAL A 45 20.48 6.50 13.59
C VAL A 45 21.13 7.39 12.55
N SER A 46 22.18 6.87 11.91
CA SER A 46 22.90 7.58 10.87
C SER A 46 21.89 8.00 9.81
N SER A 47 21.67 9.31 9.68
CA SER A 47 20.93 9.88 8.55
C SER A 47 21.78 9.66 7.31
N GLY A 48 21.57 8.51 6.65
CA GLY A 48 22.29 8.10 5.46
C GLY A 48 21.34 7.57 4.38
N THR A 49 21.81 7.56 3.13
CA THR A 49 21.07 7.00 2.00
C THR A 49 21.21 5.47 1.99
N LEU A 50 20.08 4.76 2.02
CA LEU A 50 20.04 3.31 1.78
C LEU A 50 19.99 3.04 0.27
N VAL A 51 21.04 2.45 -0.29
CA VAL A 51 21.09 2.00 -1.68
C VAL A 51 20.97 0.48 -1.72
N ALA A 52 19.85 -0.02 -2.24
CA ALA A 52 19.57 -1.45 -2.35
C ALA A 52 18.78 -1.74 -3.63
N SER A 53 19.01 -2.91 -4.24
CA SER A 53 18.22 -3.38 -5.39
C SER A 53 16.86 -3.98 -4.97
N ARG A 54 16.73 -4.38 -3.71
CA ARG A 54 15.52 -4.98 -3.14
C ARG A 54 15.50 -4.79 -1.63
N LEU A 55 14.32 -4.47 -1.10
CA LEU A 55 14.02 -4.51 0.33
C LEU A 55 12.91 -5.54 0.58
N VAL A 56 13.13 -6.44 1.53
CA VAL A 56 12.16 -7.48 1.92
C VAL A 56 11.85 -7.33 3.40
N LEU A 57 10.58 -7.14 3.72
CA LEU A 57 10.09 -7.19 5.09
C LEU A 57 9.56 -8.60 5.36
N THR A 58 10.08 -9.26 6.39
CA THR A 58 9.60 -10.57 6.87
C THR A 58 8.96 -10.47 8.25
N ASP A 59 8.03 -11.37 8.56
CA ASP A 59 7.48 -11.52 9.91
C ASP A 59 8.39 -12.42 10.79
N ALA A 60 8.03 -12.58 12.06
CA ALA A 60 8.78 -13.42 13.02
C ALA A 60 8.82 -14.92 12.64
N ARG A 61 8.01 -15.36 11.68
CA ARG A 61 7.99 -16.73 11.14
C ARG A 61 8.82 -16.83 9.85
N GLY A 62 9.46 -15.74 9.41
CA GLY A 62 10.23 -15.67 8.18
C GLY A 62 9.40 -15.46 6.92
N GLN A 63 8.09 -15.18 7.03
CA GLN A 63 7.24 -14.98 5.85
C GLN A 63 7.35 -13.55 5.33
N THR A 64 7.49 -13.39 4.02
CA THR A 64 7.52 -12.07 3.37
C THR A 64 6.18 -11.35 3.51
N ARG A 65 6.20 -10.16 4.10
CA ARG A 65 5.04 -9.27 4.28
C ARG A 65 5.04 -8.07 3.34
N ALA A 66 6.22 -7.59 2.96
CA ALA A 66 6.34 -6.55 1.95
C ALA A 66 7.61 -6.75 1.11
N THR A 67 7.57 -6.27 -0.13
CA THR A 67 8.74 -6.21 -1.01
C THR A 67 8.73 -4.87 -1.72
N LEU A 68 9.86 -4.16 -1.67
CA LEU A 68 10.15 -3.03 -2.57
C LEU A 68 11.24 -3.51 -3.53
N ASP A 69 10.88 -3.70 -4.79
CA ASP A 69 11.80 -4.11 -5.84
C ASP A 69 11.32 -3.65 -7.21
N THR A 70 12.05 -4.06 -8.25
CA THR A 70 11.61 -3.99 -9.63
C THR A 70 11.15 -5.37 -10.08
N ASP A 71 10.04 -5.45 -10.83
CA ASP A 71 9.60 -6.69 -11.47
C ASP A 71 10.53 -7.11 -12.62
N ALA A 72 10.20 -8.21 -13.31
CA ALA A 72 11.01 -8.73 -14.41
C ALA A 72 11.07 -7.79 -15.63
N GLN A 73 10.14 -6.84 -15.72
CA GLN A 73 10.03 -5.84 -16.76
C GLN A 73 10.72 -4.53 -16.36
N GLY A 74 11.24 -4.44 -15.13
CA GLY A 74 11.91 -3.26 -14.61
C GLY A 74 10.98 -2.25 -13.94
N ASN A 75 9.69 -2.55 -13.78
CA ASN A 75 8.77 -1.63 -13.14
C ASN A 75 8.96 -1.67 -11.62
N ALA A 76 9.15 -0.51 -11.01
CA ALA A 76 9.29 -0.39 -9.57
C ALA A 76 7.93 -0.60 -8.86
N GLY A 77 7.94 -1.35 -7.76
CA GLY A 77 6.74 -1.62 -6.98
C GLY A 77 7.02 -1.92 -5.50
N LEU A 78 6.15 -1.40 -4.65
CA LEU A 78 5.95 -1.83 -3.27
C LEU A 78 4.74 -2.77 -3.22
N VAL A 79 4.98 -4.03 -2.89
CA VAL A 79 3.93 -5.06 -2.77
C VAL A 79 3.72 -5.43 -1.32
N LEU A 80 2.50 -5.30 -0.82
CA LEU A 80 2.10 -5.78 0.51
C LEU A 80 1.39 -7.13 0.38
N ARG A 81 1.74 -8.08 1.25
CA ARG A 81 1.22 -9.46 1.24
C ARG A 81 0.41 -9.76 2.50
N ASP A 82 -0.57 -10.65 2.41
CA ASP A 82 -1.32 -11.16 3.56
C ASP A 82 -0.58 -12.28 4.32
N GLY A 83 -1.23 -12.86 5.33
CA GLY A 83 -0.65 -13.94 6.15
C GLY A 83 -0.39 -15.25 5.42
N ALA A 84 -0.91 -15.41 4.21
CA ALA A 84 -0.63 -16.55 3.33
C ALA A 84 0.37 -16.18 2.22
N GLY A 85 0.97 -14.99 2.26
CA GLY A 85 1.93 -14.50 1.26
C GLY A 85 1.29 -13.94 -0.02
N ARG A 86 -0.04 -13.83 -0.08
CA ARG A 86 -0.77 -13.36 -1.28
C ARG A 86 -0.71 -11.84 -1.37
N PRO A 87 -0.41 -11.26 -2.54
CA PRO A 87 -0.36 -9.81 -2.71
C PRO A 87 -1.76 -9.20 -2.51
N ARG A 88 -1.85 -8.17 -1.67
CA ARG A 88 -3.09 -7.47 -1.33
C ARG A 88 -3.10 -5.99 -1.69
N ALA A 89 -1.93 -5.38 -1.76
CA ALA A 89 -1.79 -4.02 -2.23
C ALA A 89 -0.50 -3.85 -3.02
N LEU A 90 -0.54 -2.95 -4.00
CA LEU A 90 0.60 -2.55 -4.82
C LEU A 90 0.61 -1.04 -4.95
N LEU A 91 1.76 -0.41 -4.69
CA LEU A 91 2.06 0.95 -5.13
C LEU A 91 3.24 0.85 -6.10
N GLY A 92 3.07 1.27 -7.34
CA GLY A 92 4.13 1.11 -8.32
C GLY A 92 3.78 1.67 -9.68
N VAL A 93 4.58 1.26 -10.66
CA VAL A 93 4.42 1.63 -12.07
C VAL A 93 3.90 0.40 -12.82
N GLY A 94 2.88 0.59 -13.67
CA GLY A 94 2.38 -0.45 -14.56
C GLY A 94 3.29 -0.69 -15.77
N GLU A 95 3.04 -1.75 -16.53
CA GLU A 95 3.79 -2.06 -17.76
C GLU A 95 3.72 -0.95 -18.81
N ASP A 96 2.67 -0.14 -18.78
CA ASP A 96 2.45 1.04 -19.63
C ASP A 96 3.10 2.32 -19.09
N GLY A 97 3.86 2.24 -17.99
CA GLY A 97 4.46 3.40 -17.33
C GLY A 97 3.50 4.16 -16.40
N SER A 98 2.24 3.73 -16.27
CA SER A 98 1.27 4.43 -15.42
C SER A 98 1.56 4.23 -13.93
N PRO A 99 1.64 5.31 -13.13
CA PRO A 99 1.67 5.18 -11.68
C PRO A 99 0.32 4.68 -11.18
N ARG A 100 0.34 3.70 -10.27
CA ARG A 100 -0.87 3.08 -9.72
C ARG A 100 -0.75 2.69 -8.25
N LEU A 101 -1.86 2.82 -7.55
CA LEU A 101 -2.12 2.21 -6.25
C LEU A 101 -3.30 1.25 -6.41
N ARG A 102 -3.07 -0.04 -6.14
CA ARG A 102 -4.07 -1.11 -6.31
C ARG A 102 -4.28 -1.86 -5.01
N PHE A 103 -5.54 -2.22 -4.73
CA PHE A 103 -5.93 -3.18 -3.70
C PHE A 103 -6.62 -4.38 -4.35
N SER A 104 -6.20 -5.59 -3.97
CA SER A 104 -6.65 -6.82 -4.61
C SER A 104 -7.31 -7.81 -3.64
N THR A 105 -8.11 -8.74 -4.17
CA THR A 105 -8.59 -9.95 -3.49
C THR A 105 -7.45 -10.93 -3.22
N ALA A 106 -7.74 -12.05 -2.54
CA ALA A 106 -6.74 -13.09 -2.29
C ALA A 106 -6.35 -13.82 -3.59
N GLU A 107 -7.27 -13.84 -4.54
CA GLU A 107 -7.17 -14.45 -5.86
C GLU A 107 -6.50 -13.49 -6.87
N GLY A 108 -6.09 -12.29 -6.43
CA GLY A 108 -5.39 -11.30 -7.25
C GLY A 108 -6.31 -10.35 -8.03
N GLN A 109 -7.63 -10.42 -7.86
CA GLN A 109 -8.57 -9.54 -8.57
C GLN A 109 -8.51 -8.12 -7.99
N SER A 110 -8.47 -7.08 -8.83
CA SER A 110 -8.50 -5.68 -8.36
C SER A 110 -9.87 -5.32 -7.80
N LEU A 111 -9.90 -4.71 -6.60
CA LEU A 111 -11.10 -4.18 -5.95
C LEU A 111 -11.12 -2.65 -5.90
N ALA A 112 -9.95 -2.04 -5.82
CA ALA A 112 -9.80 -0.59 -5.84
C ALA A 112 -8.49 -0.23 -6.53
N GLU A 113 -8.53 0.75 -7.41
CA GLU A 113 -7.35 1.20 -8.15
C GLU A 113 -7.39 2.72 -8.34
N LEU A 114 -6.32 3.39 -7.94
CA LEU A 114 -6.02 4.77 -8.34
C LEU A 114 -4.90 4.70 -9.37
N MET A 115 -5.14 5.22 -10.58
CA MET A 115 -4.19 5.17 -11.69
C MET A 115 -4.19 6.51 -12.43
N VAL A 116 -3.03 6.91 -12.94
CA VAL A 116 -2.92 7.93 -13.99
C VAL A 116 -2.70 7.19 -15.30
N TYR A 117 -3.69 7.20 -16.19
CA TYR A 117 -3.61 6.49 -17.48
C TYR A 117 -2.60 7.17 -18.42
N SER A 118 -2.31 6.53 -19.55
CA SER A 118 -1.38 7.05 -20.57
C SER A 118 -1.82 8.37 -21.20
N ASP A 119 -3.08 8.74 -21.02
CA ASP A 119 -3.66 10.03 -21.38
C ASP A 119 -3.50 11.11 -20.30
N GLU A 120 -2.68 10.84 -19.27
CA GLU A 120 -2.44 11.66 -18.08
C GLU A 120 -3.69 11.91 -17.21
N ALA A 121 -4.80 11.21 -17.48
CA ALA A 121 -6.03 11.39 -16.73
C ALA A 121 -6.04 10.49 -15.47
N PRO A 122 -6.11 11.08 -14.25
CA PRO A 122 -6.25 10.29 -13.03
C PRO A 122 -7.66 9.72 -12.90
N ARG A 123 -7.77 8.44 -12.53
CA ARG A 123 -9.04 7.81 -12.13
C ARG A 123 -8.88 6.94 -10.91
N LEU A 124 -9.88 6.99 -10.05
CA LEU A 124 -10.12 6.07 -8.95
C LEU A 124 -11.31 5.19 -9.29
N THR A 125 -11.09 3.87 -9.31
CA THR A 125 -12.10 2.87 -9.62
C THR A 125 -12.29 1.94 -8.44
N LEU A 126 -13.54 1.60 -8.12
CA LEU A 126 -13.91 0.51 -7.21
C LEU A 126 -14.65 -0.57 -7.99
N SER A 127 -14.20 -1.81 -7.85
CA SER A 127 -14.65 -2.94 -8.65
C SER A 127 -15.16 -4.07 -7.78
N LYS A 128 -16.08 -4.86 -8.34
CA LYS A 128 -16.54 -6.12 -7.77
C LYS A 128 -15.55 -7.25 -8.10
N PRO A 129 -15.40 -8.26 -7.22
CA PRO A 129 -14.82 -9.55 -7.62
C PRO A 129 -15.45 -10.05 -8.92
N GLY A 130 -14.64 -10.36 -9.93
CA GLY A 130 -15.10 -10.75 -11.26
C GLY A 130 -15.12 -9.65 -12.33
N GLY A 131 -14.69 -8.42 -12.02
CA GLY A 131 -14.27 -7.43 -13.03
C GLY A 131 -15.27 -6.35 -13.42
N GLY A 132 -16.41 -6.23 -12.72
CA GLY A 132 -17.34 -5.11 -12.93
C GLY A 132 -16.96 -3.88 -12.12
N GLU A 133 -16.73 -2.74 -12.78
CA GLU A 133 -16.57 -1.44 -12.12
C GLU A 133 -17.94 -0.99 -11.57
N LEU A 134 -18.00 -0.70 -10.27
CA LEU A 134 -19.22 -0.25 -9.60
C LEU A 134 -19.21 1.26 -9.34
N PHE A 135 -18.02 1.82 -9.20
CA PHE A 135 -17.82 3.23 -8.97
C PHE A 135 -16.54 3.67 -9.66
N ALA A 136 -16.60 4.79 -10.36
CA ALA A 136 -15.42 5.45 -10.91
C ALA A 136 -15.51 6.95 -10.67
N VAL A 137 -14.38 7.57 -10.35
CA VAL A 137 -14.24 9.02 -10.34
C VAL A 137 -12.92 9.40 -11.00
N GLY A 138 -12.94 10.37 -11.89
CA GLY A 138 -11.72 10.78 -12.58
C GLY A 138 -11.93 11.92 -13.54
N LEU A 139 -10.81 12.28 -14.17
CA LEU A 139 -10.80 13.19 -15.30
C LEU A 139 -10.82 12.40 -16.61
N GLN A 140 -11.25 13.07 -17.67
CA GLN A 140 -11.08 12.62 -19.04
C GLN A 140 -10.02 13.49 -19.73
N VAL A 141 -9.56 13.05 -20.89
CA VAL A 141 -8.50 13.71 -21.68
C VAL A 141 -8.86 15.13 -22.08
N ASP A 142 -10.14 15.37 -22.33
CA ASP A 142 -10.70 16.69 -22.70
C ASP A 142 -10.84 17.65 -21.49
N GLY A 143 -10.38 17.24 -20.31
CA GLY A 143 -10.50 18.02 -19.07
C GLY A 143 -11.86 17.90 -18.37
N SER A 144 -12.81 17.19 -18.97
CA SER A 144 -14.09 16.91 -18.30
C SER A 144 -13.88 16.03 -17.07
N SER A 145 -14.73 16.23 -16.07
CA SER A 145 -14.70 15.47 -14.82
C SER A 145 -15.93 14.59 -14.70
N ARG A 146 -15.75 13.38 -14.15
CA ARG A 146 -16.82 12.40 -14.06
C ARG A 146 -16.76 11.60 -12.78
N LEU A 147 -17.92 11.42 -12.16
CA LEU A 147 -18.23 10.42 -11.16
C LEU A 147 -19.34 9.53 -11.73
N GLU A 148 -19.10 8.22 -11.73
CA GLU A 148 -19.99 7.21 -12.27
C GLU A 148 -20.33 6.16 -11.21
N LEU A 149 -21.62 5.83 -11.12
CA LEU A 149 -22.15 4.71 -10.34
C LEU A 149 -22.76 3.71 -11.31
N SER A 150 -22.34 2.45 -11.22
CA SER A 150 -22.74 1.36 -12.11
C SER A 150 -23.51 0.27 -11.36
N ASP A 151 -24.36 -0.46 -12.07
CA ASP A 151 -25.07 -1.62 -11.52
C ASP A 151 -24.17 -2.87 -11.42
N ALA A 152 -24.72 -3.97 -10.91
CA ALA A 152 -23.97 -5.21 -10.69
C ALA A 152 -23.40 -5.85 -11.97
N ASP A 153 -23.91 -5.45 -13.14
CA ASP A 153 -23.42 -5.87 -14.45
C ASP A 153 -22.37 -4.89 -15.02
N GLY A 154 -22.00 -3.85 -14.26
CA GLY A 154 -21.09 -2.79 -14.69
C GLY A 154 -21.73 -1.74 -15.58
N ARG A 155 -23.07 -1.65 -15.65
CA ARG A 155 -23.73 -0.64 -16.50
C ARG A 155 -23.93 0.68 -15.75
N PRO A 156 -23.57 1.84 -16.33
CA PRO A 156 -23.73 3.15 -15.69
C PRO A 156 -25.20 3.46 -15.36
N ARG A 157 -25.51 3.78 -14.10
CA ARG A 157 -26.84 4.14 -13.59
C ARG A 157 -26.94 5.60 -13.17
N ALA A 158 -25.86 6.17 -12.64
CA ALA A 158 -25.81 7.59 -12.34
C ALA A 158 -24.45 8.15 -12.75
N ILE A 159 -24.47 9.33 -13.35
CA ILE A 159 -23.29 10.02 -13.85
C ILE A 159 -23.40 11.47 -13.42
N LEU A 160 -22.46 11.92 -12.60
CA LEU A 160 -22.29 13.31 -12.22
C LEU A 160 -20.98 13.81 -12.84
N GLY A 161 -20.96 15.01 -13.40
CA GLY A 161 -19.73 15.53 -13.97
C GLY A 161 -19.87 16.93 -14.50
N ALA A 162 -18.78 17.43 -15.07
CA ALA A 162 -18.75 18.65 -15.86
C ALA A 162 -18.07 18.34 -17.19
N ASP A 163 -18.58 18.93 -18.28
CA ASP A 163 -17.96 18.81 -19.60
C ASP A 163 -16.65 19.60 -19.71
N GLU A 164 -16.02 19.58 -20.89
CA GLU A 164 -14.76 20.29 -21.20
C GLU A 164 -14.87 21.82 -21.05
N HIS A 165 -16.09 22.37 -21.02
CA HIS A 165 -16.36 23.79 -20.79
C HIS A 165 -16.72 24.09 -19.33
N GLY A 166 -16.71 23.08 -18.47
CA GLY A 166 -17.07 23.20 -17.06
C GLY A 166 -18.57 23.14 -16.79
N SER A 167 -19.41 22.85 -17.80
CA SER A 167 -20.86 22.81 -17.64
C SER A 167 -21.28 21.58 -16.84
N PRO A 168 -21.84 21.73 -15.63
CA PRO A 168 -22.16 20.60 -14.77
C PRO A 168 -23.45 19.88 -15.20
N GLY A 169 -23.49 18.58 -14.96
CA GLY A 169 -24.71 17.79 -15.14
C GLY A 169 -24.76 16.51 -14.32
N LEU A 170 -25.98 16.08 -14.04
CA LEU A 170 -26.31 14.78 -13.45
C LEU A 170 -27.27 14.04 -14.39
N VAL A 171 -26.92 12.80 -14.74
CA VAL A 171 -27.76 11.92 -15.56
C VAL A 171 -28.03 10.62 -14.81
N LEU A 172 -29.30 10.26 -14.67
CA LEU A 172 -29.73 8.95 -14.19
C LEU A 172 -30.23 8.10 -15.36
N ARG A 173 -29.80 6.85 -15.43
CA ARG A 173 -30.15 5.91 -16.51
C ARG A 173 -30.97 4.73 -15.98
N ASP A 174 -31.91 4.25 -16.79
CA ASP A 174 -32.64 3.03 -16.49
C ASP A 174 -31.82 1.76 -16.76
N ARG A 175 -32.43 0.59 -16.52
CA ARG A 175 -31.80 -0.72 -16.73
C ARG A 175 -31.31 -0.94 -18.17
N LYS A 176 -31.99 -0.37 -19.16
CA LYS A 176 -31.63 -0.44 -20.59
C LYS A 176 -30.53 0.56 -20.96
N GLY A 177 -30.12 1.43 -20.04
CA GLY A 177 -29.12 2.47 -20.27
C GLY A 177 -29.68 3.77 -20.81
N LEU A 178 -31.01 3.92 -20.91
CA LEU A 178 -31.63 5.14 -21.40
C LEU A 178 -31.66 6.20 -20.29
N PRO A 179 -31.34 7.47 -20.57
CA PRO A 179 -31.48 8.54 -19.60
C PRO A 179 -32.95 8.69 -19.18
N ARG A 180 -33.20 8.82 -17.88
CA ARG A 180 -34.53 9.06 -17.30
C ARG A 180 -34.62 10.35 -16.53
N VAL A 181 -33.50 10.83 -16.00
CA VAL A 181 -33.39 12.13 -15.39
C VAL A 181 -32.12 12.78 -15.89
N ALA A 182 -32.22 14.04 -16.32
CA ALA A 182 -31.08 14.87 -16.66
C ALA A 182 -31.24 16.25 -16.00
N LEU A 183 -30.25 16.62 -15.20
CA LEU A 183 -30.05 17.96 -14.67
C LEU A 183 -28.83 18.54 -15.37
N ARG A 184 -28.94 19.72 -15.97
CA ARG A 184 -27.81 20.36 -16.65
C ARG A 184 -27.83 21.87 -16.45
N VAL A 185 -26.64 22.45 -16.36
CA VAL A 185 -26.42 23.88 -16.59
C VAL A 185 -25.69 24.00 -17.93
N SER A 186 -26.16 24.86 -18.83
CA SER A 186 -25.50 25.11 -20.11
C SER A 186 -24.30 26.06 -19.95
N PRO A 187 -23.42 26.17 -20.95
CA PRO A 187 -22.35 27.18 -20.96
C PRO A 187 -22.84 28.64 -20.87
N SER A 188 -24.14 28.87 -21.11
CA SER A 188 -24.79 30.18 -21.01
C SER A 188 -25.57 30.33 -19.70
N ASP A 189 -25.21 29.58 -18.65
CA ASP A 189 -25.84 29.54 -17.32
C ASP A 189 -27.31 29.11 -17.30
N GLY A 190 -27.81 28.53 -18.39
CA GLY A 190 -29.19 28.05 -18.48
C GLY A 190 -29.37 26.73 -17.73
N ALA A 191 -30.22 26.70 -16.72
CA ALA A 191 -30.53 25.47 -15.99
C ALA A 191 -31.67 24.68 -16.66
N SER A 192 -31.56 23.36 -16.70
CA SER A 192 -32.61 22.47 -17.18
C SER A 192 -32.73 21.22 -16.32
N LEU A 193 -33.98 20.79 -16.12
CA LEU A 193 -34.34 19.49 -15.55
C LEU A 193 -35.28 18.80 -16.52
N VAL A 194 -34.89 17.61 -16.97
CA VAL A 194 -35.69 16.73 -17.82
C VAL A 194 -35.92 15.42 -17.09
N VAL A 195 -37.17 14.98 -17.01
CA VAL A 195 -37.57 13.66 -16.50
C VAL A 195 -38.36 12.95 -17.57
N GLU A 196 -37.92 11.75 -17.97
CA GLU A 196 -38.55 10.92 -19.00
C GLU A 196 -39.20 9.67 -18.37
N GLY A 197 -40.50 9.53 -18.60
CA GLY A 197 -41.30 8.35 -18.29
C GLY A 197 -41.03 7.19 -19.24
N GLN A 198 -41.52 6.00 -18.87
CA GLN A 198 -41.30 4.77 -19.65
C GLN A 198 -42.01 4.77 -21.02
N ASP A 199 -43.08 5.56 -21.13
CA ASP A 199 -43.96 5.74 -22.29
C ASP A 199 -43.60 6.99 -23.12
N GLY A 200 -42.51 7.69 -22.78
CA GLY A 200 -42.13 8.95 -23.42
C GLY A 200 -42.82 10.17 -22.83
N ALA A 201 -43.55 10.06 -21.71
CA ALA A 201 -44.01 11.22 -20.96
C ALA A 201 -42.80 12.03 -20.48
N VAL A 202 -42.67 13.29 -20.89
CA VAL A 202 -41.53 14.13 -20.52
C VAL A 202 -41.99 15.29 -19.66
N PHE A 203 -41.44 15.40 -18.45
CA PHE A 203 -41.47 16.65 -17.70
C PHE A 203 -40.20 17.43 -18.02
N ARG A 204 -40.37 18.72 -18.37
CA ARG A 204 -39.28 19.69 -18.44
C ARG A 204 -39.61 20.82 -17.49
N ALA A 205 -38.69 21.16 -16.60
CA ALA A 205 -38.85 22.35 -15.78
C ALA A 205 -38.93 23.60 -16.70
N PRO A 206 -39.74 24.62 -16.36
CA PRO A 206 -39.74 25.88 -17.07
C PRO A 206 -38.33 26.48 -17.10
N GLY A 207 -37.90 27.02 -18.24
CA GLY A 207 -36.63 27.73 -18.34
C GLY A 207 -36.61 28.96 -17.42
N GLY A 208 -35.49 29.16 -16.73
CA GLY A 208 -35.20 30.39 -15.97
C GLY A 208 -34.58 31.47 -16.84
#